data_AF-A0A7V8DD94-F1
#
_entry.id   AF-A0A7V8DD94-F1
#
_cell.length_a   1.000
_cell.length_b   1.000
_cell.length_c   1.000
_cell.angle_alpha   90.00
_cell.angle_beta   90.00
_cell.angle_gamma   90.00
#
_symmetry.space_group_name_H-M   'P 1'
#
loop_
_entity.id
_entity.type
_entity.pdbx_description
1 polymer ?
#
loop_
_entity_poly.entity_id
_entity_poly.type
_entity_poly.pdbx_seq_one_letter_code
_entity_poly.pdbx_strand_id
1 'polypeptide(L)'
;MKHGKDKKHEDGADGSASTEDTVPQGVPAEPASKEREYYDQLLRLKADFENYRKRVEKERPDLIKWGKAELLSKLLPLYDLLLQAHLHIAKVQESPEGLSPAQAGELMKGLEMIFREFSKTFENEGIRPMETAGKPYDPMAAEIMGIVETGEERDGLVVDELQKGFYYGEKVLRPARVRIGRKKAEAQPPAEETAEGGLPQGEDRPPQGGQESPRGEDK
;
A
#
# COMPACT_ATOMS: atom_id res chain seq x y z
N MET A 1 -25.04 28.68 -83.87
CA MET A 1 -26.48 28.42 -84.09
C MET A 1 -27.21 29.09 -82.92
N LYS A 2 -27.57 30.38 -82.92
CA LYS A 2 -28.58 31.12 -83.71
C LYS A 2 -29.91 30.36 -83.80
N HIS A 3 -30.89 30.80 -83.00
CA HIS A 3 -32.23 31.34 -83.31
C HIS A 3 -33.03 31.31 -81.98
N GLY A 4 -33.82 32.29 -81.56
CA GLY A 4 -34.50 33.34 -82.31
C GLY A 4 -34.66 34.63 -81.51
N LYS A 5 -35.33 35.55 -82.19
CA LYS A 5 -35.36 37.00 -82.10
C LYS A 5 -36.80 37.42 -81.80
N ASP A 6 -37.00 38.57 -81.15
CA ASP A 6 -38.17 39.48 -81.18
C ASP A 6 -38.32 40.16 -79.80
N LYS A 7 -38.57 41.46 -79.62
CA LYS A 7 -38.71 42.64 -80.48
C LYS A 7 -38.70 43.88 -79.55
N LYS A 8 -38.23 45.03 -80.06
CA LYS A 8 -38.21 46.38 -79.46
C LYS A 8 -39.60 47.00 -79.24
N HIS A 9 -39.74 47.89 -78.23
CA HIS A 9 -40.16 49.32 -78.29
C HIS A 9 -40.29 49.84 -76.83
N GLU A 10 -39.47 50.77 -76.32
CA GLU A 10 -39.38 52.25 -76.48
C GLU A 10 -40.50 53.07 -75.79
N ASP A 11 -40.02 53.88 -74.83
CA ASP A 11 -40.44 55.20 -74.33
C ASP A 11 -41.69 55.45 -73.46
N GLY A 12 -41.45 56.15 -72.34
CA GLY A 12 -42.45 56.80 -71.50
C GLY A 12 -41.83 57.47 -70.28
N ALA A 13 -41.74 58.80 -70.30
CA ALA A 13 -41.01 59.67 -69.38
C ALA A 13 -41.79 60.08 -68.11
N ASP A 14 -40.99 60.42 -67.10
CA ASP A 14 -41.12 61.44 -66.04
C ASP A 14 -42.33 61.44 -65.09
N GLY A 15 -42.03 61.55 -63.79
CA GLY A 15 -43.00 61.56 -62.70
C GLY A 15 -42.34 61.56 -61.32
N SER A 16 -41.77 62.70 -60.94
CA SER A 16 -41.29 63.02 -59.58
C SER A 16 -42.41 62.91 -58.53
N ALA A 17 -42.20 62.12 -57.48
CA ALA A 17 -42.78 62.34 -56.16
C ALA A 17 -41.95 61.61 -55.09
N SER A 18 -41.34 62.39 -54.21
CA SER A 18 -40.61 61.97 -53.02
C SER A 18 -41.54 61.38 -51.96
N THR A 19 -41.23 60.19 -51.44
CA THR A 19 -41.64 59.73 -50.10
C THR A 19 -40.59 58.79 -49.52
N GLU A 20 -39.88 59.31 -48.52
CA GLU A 20 -39.54 58.68 -47.24
C GLU A 20 -38.91 57.27 -47.23
N ASP A 21 -37.62 57.28 -46.89
CA ASP A 21 -37.05 56.58 -45.74
C ASP A 21 -37.53 55.13 -45.48
N THR A 22 -36.74 54.15 -45.92
CA THR A 22 -36.63 52.87 -45.22
C THR A 22 -35.24 52.29 -45.44
N VAL A 23 -34.34 52.59 -44.52
CA VAL A 23 -33.16 51.74 -44.24
C VAL A 23 -33.68 50.34 -43.92
N PRO A 24 -33.28 49.26 -44.64
CA PRO A 24 -33.56 47.93 -44.13
C PRO A 24 -32.68 47.71 -42.91
N GLN A 25 -33.31 47.84 -41.74
CA GLN A 25 -32.82 47.35 -40.46
C GLN A 25 -32.30 45.91 -40.60
N GLY A 26 -31.08 45.72 -40.12
CA GLY A 26 -30.63 44.52 -39.41
C GLY A 26 -31.03 43.18 -40.00
N VAL A 27 -30.19 42.64 -40.88
CA VAL A 27 -30.01 41.19 -40.91
C VAL A 27 -29.50 40.79 -39.52
N PRO A 28 -30.20 39.95 -38.74
CA PRO A 28 -29.70 39.57 -37.43
C PRO A 28 -28.40 38.78 -37.64
N ALA A 29 -27.30 39.29 -37.08
CA ALA A 29 -25.99 38.64 -37.08
C ALA A 29 -25.95 37.38 -36.18
N GLU A 30 -27.07 36.67 -36.03
CA GLU A 30 -27.25 35.52 -35.14
C GLU A 30 -26.83 34.13 -35.71
N PRO A 31 -26.76 33.84 -37.02
CA PRO A 31 -26.36 32.49 -37.46
C PRO A 31 -24.85 32.24 -37.27
N ALA A 32 -24.03 33.25 -37.57
CA ALA A 32 -22.57 33.14 -37.49
C ALA A 32 -22.04 33.05 -36.04
N SER A 33 -22.78 33.56 -35.05
CA SER A 33 -22.40 33.46 -33.63
C SER A 33 -22.67 32.06 -33.09
N LYS A 34 -23.82 31.47 -33.41
CA LYS A 34 -24.18 30.09 -33.01
C LYS A 34 -23.25 29.06 -33.66
N GLU A 35 -22.91 29.24 -34.93
CA GLU A 35 -21.94 28.37 -35.62
C GLU A 35 -20.55 28.39 -34.95
N ARG A 36 -20.06 29.58 -34.55
CA ARG A 36 -18.79 29.72 -33.82
C ARG A 36 -18.87 29.11 -32.43
N GLU A 37 -19.97 29.32 -31.71
CA GLU A 37 -20.18 28.72 -30.39
C GLU A 37 -20.18 27.19 -30.46
N TYR A 38 -20.88 26.59 -31.45
CA TYR A 38 -20.83 25.15 -31.67
C TYR A 38 -19.44 24.66 -32.08
N TYR A 39 -18.72 25.42 -32.91
CA TYR A 39 -17.35 25.07 -33.29
C TYR A 39 -16.41 25.06 -32.08
N ASP A 40 -16.52 26.06 -31.19
CA ASP A 40 -15.73 26.14 -29.97
C ASP A 40 -16.09 25.01 -28.99
N GLN A 41 -17.38 24.68 -28.87
CA GLN A 41 -17.84 23.51 -28.09
C GLN A 41 -17.27 22.21 -28.64
N LEU A 42 -17.28 22.02 -29.97
CA LEU A 42 -16.72 20.85 -30.63
C LEU A 42 -15.20 20.77 -30.45
N LEU A 43 -14.50 21.89 -30.52
CA LEU A 43 -13.06 21.95 -30.31
C LEU A 43 -12.69 21.59 -28.86
N ARG A 44 -13.46 22.09 -27.90
CA ARG A 44 -13.30 21.74 -26.48
C ARG A 44 -13.61 20.25 -26.25
N LEU A 45 -14.71 19.74 -26.80
CA LEU A 45 -15.08 18.33 -26.67
C LEU A 45 -14.01 17.41 -27.28
N LYS A 46 -13.41 17.81 -28.41
CA LYS A 46 -12.29 17.09 -29.01
C LYS A 46 -11.07 17.07 -28.06
N ALA A 47 -10.72 18.19 -27.48
CA ALA A 47 -9.61 18.27 -26.51
C ALA A 47 -9.88 17.41 -25.27
N ASP A 48 -11.09 17.47 -24.71
CA ASP A 48 -11.51 16.66 -23.58
C ASP A 48 -11.47 15.16 -23.91
N PHE A 49 -11.89 14.77 -25.11
CA PHE A 49 -11.80 13.39 -25.59
C PHE A 49 -10.35 12.92 -25.77
N GLU A 50 -9.48 13.74 -26.33
CA GLU A 50 -8.05 13.42 -26.45
C GLU A 50 -7.39 13.24 -25.07
N ASN A 51 -7.73 14.11 -24.11
CA ASN A 51 -7.26 13.99 -22.73
C ASN A 51 -7.79 12.72 -22.04
N TYR A 52 -9.08 12.42 -22.21
CA TYR A 52 -9.68 11.19 -21.70
C TYR A 52 -9.01 9.95 -22.29
N ARG A 53 -8.81 9.90 -23.61
CA ARG A 53 -8.15 8.78 -24.29
C ARG A 53 -6.75 8.54 -23.74
N LYS A 54 -5.93 9.61 -23.62
CA LYS A 54 -4.58 9.53 -23.02
C LYS A 54 -4.62 9.00 -21.59
N ARG A 55 -5.60 9.44 -20.79
CA ARG A 55 -5.77 8.96 -19.41
C ARG A 55 -6.11 7.47 -19.38
N VAL A 56 -7.08 7.03 -20.17
CA VAL A 56 -7.49 5.61 -20.24
C VAL A 56 -6.36 4.71 -20.71
N GLU A 57 -5.59 5.16 -21.72
CA GLU A 57 -4.42 4.41 -22.19
C GLU A 57 -3.35 4.26 -21.10
N LYS A 58 -3.19 5.30 -20.25
CA LYS A 58 -2.27 5.26 -19.10
C LYS A 58 -2.77 4.35 -17.97
N GLU A 59 -4.08 4.31 -17.72
CA GLU A 59 -4.69 3.52 -16.62
C GLU A 59 -4.88 2.03 -16.98
N ARG A 60 -5.05 1.71 -18.26
CA ARG A 60 -5.20 0.32 -18.75
C ARG A 60 -4.16 -0.67 -18.20
N PRO A 61 -2.84 -0.43 -18.26
CA PRO A 61 -1.86 -1.40 -17.76
C PRO A 61 -1.99 -1.63 -16.26
N ASP A 62 -2.36 -0.60 -15.48
CA ASP A 62 -2.51 -0.71 -14.03
C ASP A 62 -3.76 -1.51 -13.67
N LEU A 63 -4.86 -1.36 -14.42
CA LEU A 63 -6.04 -2.20 -14.28
C LEU A 63 -5.73 -3.68 -14.56
N ILE A 64 -4.94 -3.96 -15.60
CA ILE A 64 -4.52 -5.34 -15.93
C ILE A 64 -3.65 -5.91 -14.80
N LYS A 65 -2.68 -5.15 -14.29
CA LYS A 65 -1.84 -5.56 -13.16
C LYS A 65 -2.66 -5.83 -11.90
N TRP A 66 -3.65 -4.98 -11.61
CA TRP A 66 -4.52 -5.14 -10.45
C TRP A 66 -5.39 -6.41 -10.55
N GLY A 67 -6.01 -6.64 -11.71
CA GLY A 67 -6.78 -7.86 -11.95
C GLY A 67 -5.92 -9.13 -11.86
N LYS A 68 -4.69 -9.10 -12.39
CA LYS A 68 -3.72 -10.18 -12.20
C LYS A 68 -3.38 -10.39 -10.73
N ALA A 69 -3.08 -9.34 -9.99
CA ALA A 69 -2.77 -9.42 -8.57
C ALA A 69 -3.90 -10.07 -7.77
N GLU A 70 -5.17 -9.71 -8.04
CA GLU A 70 -6.31 -10.33 -7.36
C GLU A 70 -6.41 -11.84 -7.61
N LEU A 71 -6.23 -12.27 -8.86
CA LEU A 71 -6.23 -13.68 -9.21
C LEU A 71 -5.05 -14.42 -8.56
N LEU A 72 -3.85 -13.84 -8.63
CA LEU A 72 -2.64 -14.42 -8.06
C LEU A 72 -2.75 -14.55 -6.54
N SER A 73 -3.31 -13.57 -5.84
CA SER A 73 -3.57 -13.65 -4.39
C SER A 73 -4.49 -14.82 -4.04
N LYS A 74 -5.50 -15.12 -4.87
CA LYS A 74 -6.39 -16.29 -4.69
C LYS A 74 -5.68 -17.63 -4.96
N LEU A 75 -4.58 -17.64 -5.70
CA LEU A 75 -3.75 -18.83 -5.96
C LEU A 75 -2.68 -19.07 -4.90
N LEU A 76 -2.30 -18.06 -4.09
CA LEU A 76 -1.30 -18.22 -3.04
C LEU A 76 -1.62 -19.32 -2.00
N PRO A 77 -2.87 -19.57 -1.59
CA PRO A 77 -3.17 -20.72 -0.71
C PRO A 77 -2.81 -22.08 -1.32
N LEU A 78 -2.88 -22.21 -2.66
CA LEU A 78 -2.45 -23.43 -3.34
C LEU A 78 -0.92 -23.56 -3.31
N TYR A 79 -0.20 -22.44 -3.45
CA TYR A 79 1.26 -22.43 -3.25
C TYR A 79 1.63 -22.95 -1.86
N ASP A 80 0.96 -22.45 -0.81
CA ASP A 80 1.23 -22.86 0.57
C ASP A 80 0.95 -24.35 0.78
N LEU A 81 -0.14 -24.86 0.20
CA LEU A 81 -0.45 -26.28 0.27
C LEU A 81 0.63 -27.14 -0.40
N LEU A 82 1.11 -26.74 -1.59
CA LEU A 82 2.19 -27.43 -2.29
C LEU A 82 3.50 -27.37 -1.52
N LEU A 83 3.83 -26.20 -0.94
CA LEU A 83 5.01 -26.03 -0.09
C LEU A 83 4.91 -26.93 1.15
N GLN A 84 3.76 -26.95 1.82
CA GLN A 84 3.55 -27.81 2.99
C GLN A 84 3.66 -29.29 2.63
N ALA A 85 3.06 -29.72 1.51
CA ALA A 85 3.18 -31.09 1.03
C ALA A 85 4.66 -31.45 0.74
N HIS A 86 5.38 -30.54 0.08
CA HIS A 86 6.80 -30.72 -0.23
C HIS A 86 7.65 -30.86 1.04
N LEU A 87 7.46 -29.95 2.02
CA LEU A 87 8.19 -29.98 3.30
C LEU A 87 7.81 -31.17 4.17
N HIS A 88 6.54 -31.59 4.18
CA HIS A 88 6.08 -32.73 4.95
C HIS A 88 6.73 -34.02 4.44
N ILE A 89 6.70 -34.22 3.12
CA ILE A 89 7.32 -35.38 2.48
C ILE A 89 8.84 -35.38 2.68
N ALA A 90 9.50 -34.22 2.65
CA ALA A 90 10.94 -34.12 2.91
C ALA A 90 11.33 -34.45 4.36
N LYS A 91 10.45 -34.18 5.34
CA LYS A 91 10.72 -34.44 6.77
C LYS A 91 10.37 -35.86 7.20
N VAL A 92 9.41 -36.48 6.52
CA VAL A 92 8.97 -37.85 6.79
C VAL A 92 10.02 -38.82 6.24
N GLN A 93 10.93 -39.28 7.11
CA GLN A 93 11.92 -40.31 6.79
C GLN A 93 11.30 -41.71 6.63
N GLU A 94 10.09 -41.89 7.16
CA GLU A 94 9.34 -43.13 7.02
C GLU A 94 8.61 -43.15 5.69
N SER A 95 8.73 -44.23 4.91
CA SER A 95 7.93 -44.36 3.69
C SER A 95 6.44 -44.28 4.06
N PRO A 96 5.62 -43.53 3.33
CA PRO A 96 4.18 -43.49 3.62
C PRO A 96 3.63 -44.91 3.69
N GLU A 97 2.75 -45.19 4.64
CA GLU A 97 2.19 -46.53 4.84
C GLU A 97 1.67 -47.11 3.52
N GLY A 98 2.20 -48.28 3.13
CA GLY A 98 1.81 -48.97 1.89
C GLY A 98 2.62 -48.62 0.64
N LEU A 99 3.62 -47.73 0.71
CA LEU A 99 4.54 -47.43 -0.39
C LEU A 99 5.94 -47.99 -0.13
N SER A 100 6.55 -48.59 -1.16
CA SER A 100 7.97 -48.95 -1.11
C SER A 100 8.86 -47.70 -1.12
N PRO A 101 10.11 -47.77 -0.60
CA PRO A 101 11.03 -46.63 -0.61
C PRO A 101 11.28 -46.04 -2.01
N ALA A 102 11.27 -46.88 -3.05
CA ALA A 102 11.43 -46.44 -4.44
C ALA A 102 10.21 -45.60 -4.92
N GLN A 103 8.99 -46.06 -4.64
CA GLN A 103 7.76 -45.35 -5.01
C GLN A 103 7.60 -44.04 -4.22
N ALA A 104 7.99 -44.05 -2.94
CA ALA A 104 8.04 -42.83 -2.14
C ALA A 104 9.00 -41.81 -2.77
N GLY A 105 10.21 -42.25 -3.18
CA GLY A 105 11.19 -41.40 -3.87
C GLY A 105 10.70 -40.83 -5.21
N GLU A 106 10.01 -41.63 -6.02
CA GLU A 106 9.39 -41.17 -7.27
C GLU A 106 8.31 -40.09 -7.02
N LEU A 107 7.47 -40.29 -5.99
CA LEU A 107 6.48 -39.31 -5.58
C LEU A 107 7.13 -38.00 -5.11
N MET A 108 8.19 -38.07 -4.29
CA MET A 108 8.93 -36.88 -3.84
C MET A 108 9.47 -36.09 -5.04
N LYS A 109 10.07 -36.80 -6.00
CA LYS A 109 10.62 -36.20 -7.21
C LYS A 109 9.53 -35.55 -8.07
N GLY A 110 8.38 -36.20 -8.22
CA GLY A 110 7.24 -35.64 -8.95
C GLY A 110 6.73 -34.34 -8.30
N LEU A 111 6.59 -34.33 -6.97
CA LEU A 111 6.16 -33.14 -6.24
C LEU A 111 7.19 -32.01 -6.30
N GLU A 112 8.48 -32.32 -6.17
CA GLU A 112 9.58 -31.37 -6.35
C GLU A 112 9.53 -30.71 -7.74
N MET A 113 9.31 -31.50 -8.80
CA MET A 113 9.19 -30.97 -10.16
C MET A 113 8.00 -30.02 -10.30
N ILE A 114 6.84 -30.36 -9.72
CA ILE A 114 5.66 -29.50 -9.73
C ILE A 114 5.94 -28.20 -8.96
N PHE A 115 6.50 -28.30 -7.75
CA PHE A 115 6.79 -27.14 -6.91
C PHE A 115 7.80 -26.19 -7.58
N ARG A 116 8.84 -26.74 -8.22
CA ARG A 116 9.84 -25.97 -8.96
C ARG A 116 9.23 -25.25 -10.15
N GLU A 117 8.40 -25.93 -10.95
CA GLU A 117 7.76 -25.30 -12.12
C GLU A 117 6.74 -24.24 -11.70
N PHE A 118 6.02 -24.49 -10.61
CA PHE A 118 5.09 -23.52 -10.04
C PHE A 118 5.81 -22.26 -9.54
N SER A 119 6.92 -22.43 -8.81
CA SER A 119 7.75 -21.32 -8.33
C SER A 119 8.35 -20.51 -9.48
N LYS A 120 8.84 -21.19 -10.53
CA LYS A 120 9.33 -20.55 -11.75
C LYS A 120 8.24 -19.76 -12.47
N THR A 121 7.02 -20.28 -12.52
CA THR A 121 5.88 -19.57 -13.11
C THR A 121 5.57 -18.29 -12.34
N PHE A 122 5.61 -18.34 -11.01
CA PHE A 122 5.43 -17.16 -10.16
C PHE A 122 6.50 -16.10 -10.42
N GLU A 123 7.77 -16.49 -10.47
CA GLU A 123 8.88 -15.58 -10.79
C GLU A 123 8.70 -14.92 -12.16
N ASN A 124 8.33 -15.69 -13.18
CA ASN A 124 8.08 -15.20 -14.54
C ASN A 124 6.92 -14.20 -14.60
N GLU A 125 5.87 -14.39 -13.81
CA GLU A 125 4.76 -13.44 -13.69
C GLU A 125 5.12 -12.22 -12.81
N GLY A 126 6.32 -12.16 -12.24
CA GLY A 126 6.79 -11.03 -11.42
C GLY A 126 6.41 -11.13 -9.95
N ILE A 127 6.03 -12.32 -9.48
CA ILE A 127 5.81 -12.63 -8.07
C ILE A 127 7.13 -13.06 -7.45
N ARG A 128 7.52 -12.43 -6.34
CA ARG A 128 8.76 -12.75 -5.63
C ARG A 128 8.48 -13.07 -4.17
N PRO A 129 9.01 -14.18 -3.64
CA PRO A 129 8.86 -14.49 -2.23
C PRO A 129 9.60 -13.47 -1.38
N MET A 130 9.02 -13.14 -0.22
CA MET A 130 9.68 -12.38 0.83
C MET A 130 10.65 -13.28 1.58
N GLU A 131 11.78 -12.72 1.98
CA GLU A 131 12.70 -13.33 2.93
C GLU A 131 12.55 -12.58 4.25
N THR A 132 11.86 -13.18 5.22
CA THR A 132 11.60 -12.50 6.50
C THR A 132 12.38 -13.09 7.66
N ALA A 133 12.56 -14.41 7.70
CA ALA A 133 13.31 -15.09 8.76
C ALA A 133 14.70 -14.46 9.00
N GLY A 134 14.98 -14.09 10.25
CA GLY A 134 16.25 -13.48 10.67
C GLY A 134 16.44 -12.01 10.29
N LYS A 135 15.47 -11.38 9.61
CA LYS A 135 15.53 -9.95 9.26
C LYS A 135 14.76 -9.09 10.27
N PRO A 136 15.05 -7.77 10.35
CA PRO A 136 14.23 -6.85 11.12
C PRO A 136 12.77 -6.88 10.66
N TYR A 137 11.85 -6.78 11.61
CA TYR A 137 10.43 -6.71 11.30
C TYR A 137 10.09 -5.45 10.49
N ASP A 138 9.38 -5.63 9.38
CA ASP A 138 8.83 -4.55 8.56
C ASP A 138 7.28 -4.56 8.63
N PRO A 139 6.65 -3.54 9.23
CA PRO A 139 5.19 -3.43 9.32
C PRO A 139 4.47 -3.35 7.97
N MET A 140 5.15 -2.93 6.91
CA MET A 140 4.55 -2.81 5.57
C MET A 140 4.54 -4.15 4.84
N ALA A 141 5.46 -5.06 5.18
CA ALA A 141 5.65 -6.34 4.51
C ALA A 141 5.18 -7.55 5.33
N ALA A 142 5.00 -7.41 6.65
CA ALA A 142 4.71 -8.53 7.53
C ALA A 142 3.67 -8.24 8.63
N GLU A 143 2.87 -9.25 8.94
CA GLU A 143 1.92 -9.28 10.04
C GLU A 143 2.46 -10.15 11.20
N ILE A 144 2.45 -9.59 12.42
CA ILE A 144 2.89 -10.29 13.62
C ILE A 144 1.77 -11.21 14.10
N MET A 145 2.02 -12.51 14.08
CA MET A 145 1.11 -13.53 14.62
C MET A 145 1.45 -13.93 16.07
N GLY A 146 2.62 -13.53 16.56
CA GLY A 146 3.04 -13.83 17.91
C GLY A 146 4.40 -13.25 18.25
N ILE A 147 4.71 -13.24 19.54
CA ILE A 147 5.99 -12.80 20.08
C ILE A 147 6.63 -14.02 20.76
N VAL A 148 7.92 -14.24 20.49
CA VAL A 148 8.71 -15.32 21.09
C VAL A 148 9.75 -14.66 22.01
N GLU A 149 9.84 -15.13 23.26
CA GLU A 149 10.92 -14.70 24.14
C GLU A 149 12.26 -15.21 23.61
N THR A 150 13.17 -14.29 23.34
CA THR A 150 14.52 -14.56 22.85
C THR A 150 15.57 -13.85 23.70
N GLY A 151 16.85 -14.12 23.44
CA GLY A 151 17.93 -13.27 23.91
C GLY A 151 17.91 -11.90 23.23
N GLU A 152 18.76 -11.01 23.71
CA GLU A 152 18.90 -9.64 23.24
C GLU A 152 19.30 -9.55 21.76
N GLU A 153 20.00 -10.57 21.25
CA GLU A 153 20.49 -10.65 19.87
C GLU A 153 19.38 -10.83 18.83
N ARG A 154 18.17 -11.21 19.24
CA ARG A 154 17.00 -11.39 18.34
C ARG A 154 15.83 -10.47 18.65
N ASP A 155 16.03 -9.48 19.52
CA ASP A 155 15.00 -8.50 19.84
C ASP A 155 14.58 -7.71 18.59
N GLY A 156 13.29 -7.70 18.29
CA GLY A 156 12.74 -7.03 17.10
C GLY A 156 13.01 -7.73 15.76
N LEU A 157 13.71 -8.87 15.74
CA LEU A 157 13.91 -9.68 14.54
C LEU A 157 12.78 -10.68 14.35
N VAL A 158 12.54 -11.06 13.09
CA VAL A 158 11.64 -12.18 12.77
C VAL A 158 12.33 -13.50 13.15
N VAL A 159 11.75 -14.20 14.12
CA VAL A 159 12.24 -15.48 14.64
C VAL A 159 11.71 -16.65 13.82
N ASP A 160 10.45 -16.57 13.39
CA ASP A 160 9.80 -17.65 12.65
C ASP A 160 8.88 -17.09 11.56
N GLU A 161 8.90 -17.71 10.38
CA GLU A 161 8.04 -17.38 9.24
C GLU A 161 6.96 -18.46 9.14
N LEU A 162 5.77 -18.14 9.66
CA LEU A 162 4.64 -19.08 9.68
C LEU A 162 3.99 -19.23 8.30
N GLN A 163 3.99 -18.15 7.53
CA GLN A 163 3.48 -18.13 6.16
C GLN A 163 4.30 -17.14 5.34
N LYS A 164 4.77 -17.61 4.19
CA LYS A 164 5.60 -16.81 3.29
C LYS A 164 4.83 -15.64 2.69
N GLY A 165 5.40 -14.46 2.77
CA GLY A 165 4.88 -13.27 2.09
C GLY A 165 5.35 -13.20 0.64
N PHE A 166 4.65 -12.42 -0.18
CA PHE A 166 4.96 -12.27 -1.60
C PHE A 166 4.84 -10.83 -2.06
N TYR A 167 5.77 -10.42 -2.92
CA TYR A 167 5.69 -9.19 -3.70
C TYR A 167 5.15 -9.47 -5.10
N TYR A 168 4.43 -8.51 -5.67
CA TYR A 168 4.11 -8.45 -7.10
C TYR A 168 4.68 -7.15 -7.68
N GLY A 169 5.76 -7.26 -8.44
CA GLY A 169 6.58 -6.11 -8.81
C GLY A 169 7.18 -5.44 -7.57
N GLU A 170 6.75 -4.22 -7.27
CA GLU A 170 7.17 -3.42 -6.10
C GLU A 170 6.14 -3.40 -4.96
N LYS A 171 4.94 -3.97 -5.19
CA LYS A 171 3.85 -3.95 -4.21
C LYS A 171 3.80 -5.25 -3.43
N VAL A 172 3.35 -5.18 -2.19
CA VAL A 172 3.02 -6.36 -1.39
C VAL A 172 1.77 -7.01 -1.97
N LEU A 173 1.89 -8.27 -2.39
CA LEU A 173 0.77 -9.09 -2.87
C LEU A 173 0.05 -9.76 -1.69
N ARG A 174 0.84 -10.29 -0.75
CA ARG A 174 0.40 -10.85 0.52
C ARG A 174 1.48 -10.61 1.57
N PRO A 175 1.15 -10.07 2.75
CA PRO A 175 2.14 -9.91 3.81
C PRO A 175 2.60 -11.27 4.34
N ALA A 176 3.85 -11.36 4.78
CA ALA A 176 4.33 -12.53 5.49
C ALA A 176 3.68 -12.60 6.89
N ARG A 177 3.39 -13.80 7.38
CA ARG A 177 2.90 -13.99 8.75
C ARG A 177 4.03 -14.51 9.60
N VAL A 178 4.45 -13.74 10.59
CA VAL A 178 5.71 -13.95 11.28
C VAL A 178 5.55 -13.96 12.80
N ARG A 179 6.51 -14.56 13.51
CA ARG A 179 6.73 -14.31 14.93
C ARG A 179 7.99 -13.49 15.12
N ILE A 180 7.93 -12.50 16.00
CA ILE A 180 9.08 -11.64 16.32
C ILE A 180 9.69 -11.99 17.66
N GLY A 181 10.99 -11.77 17.79
CA GLY A 181 11.71 -11.92 19.04
C GLY A 181 11.45 -10.73 19.96
N ARG A 182 11.26 -11.01 21.24
CA ARG A 182 11.33 -10.00 22.29
C ARG A 182 12.32 -10.44 23.34
N LYS A 183 13.21 -9.54 23.77
CA LYS A 183 14.11 -9.80 24.90
C LYS A 183 13.30 -10.23 26.13
N LYS A 184 13.70 -11.33 26.76
CA LYS A 184 13.14 -11.74 28.04
C LYS A 184 13.49 -10.69 29.10
N ALA A 185 12.48 -10.09 29.73
CA ALA A 185 12.71 -9.20 30.86
C ALA A 185 13.26 -10.04 32.02
N GLU A 186 14.47 -9.75 32.48
CA GLU A 186 14.97 -10.29 33.75
C GLU A 186 13.99 -9.87 34.84
N ALA A 187 13.40 -10.84 35.53
CA ALA A 187 12.58 -10.58 36.69
C ALA A 187 13.48 -9.88 37.72
N GLN A 188 13.24 -8.60 37.97
CA GLN A 188 13.90 -7.89 39.07
C GLN A 188 13.58 -8.67 40.36
N PRO A 189 14.59 -9.14 41.12
CA PRO A 189 14.32 -9.69 42.44
C PRO A 189 13.68 -8.59 43.31
N PRO A 190 12.75 -8.94 44.22
CA PRO A 190 12.09 -7.95 45.05
C PRO A 190 13.15 -7.19 45.84
N ALA A 191 13.07 -5.86 45.81
CA ALA A 191 14.01 -4.98 46.50
C ALA A 191 14.13 -5.39 47.98
N GLU A 192 15.32 -5.83 48.37
CA GLU A 192 15.67 -6.06 49.78
C GLU A 192 15.64 -4.72 50.51
N GLU A 193 14.71 -4.64 51.46
CA GLU A 193 14.61 -3.59 52.46
C GLU A 193 15.88 -3.60 53.31
N THR A 194 16.81 -2.68 53.02
CA THR A 194 18.05 -2.51 53.77
C THR A 194 17.75 -1.84 55.10
N ALA A 195 17.71 -2.64 56.16
CA ALA A 195 17.91 -2.17 57.52
C ALA A 195 19.41 -1.97 57.77
N GLU A 196 19.83 -0.72 58.02
CA GLU A 196 21.01 -0.29 58.78
C GLU A 196 21.00 1.25 58.78
N GLY A 197 21.12 2.01 59.87
CA GLY A 197 21.83 1.78 61.12
C GLY A 197 23.10 2.63 61.18
N GLY A 198 23.06 3.80 61.84
CA GLY A 198 24.25 4.46 62.40
C GLY A 198 24.61 5.85 61.85
N LEU A 199 24.44 6.89 62.67
CA LEU A 199 25.09 8.20 62.53
C LEU A 199 26.17 8.35 63.62
N PRO A 200 27.41 8.79 63.30
CA PRO A 200 28.45 9.06 64.28
C PRO A 200 28.45 10.52 64.78
N GLN A 201 29.18 10.69 65.88
CA GLN A 201 29.21 11.79 66.85
C GLN A 201 29.82 13.11 66.33
N GLY A 202 29.41 14.23 66.95
CA GLY A 202 29.99 15.56 66.75
C GLY A 202 30.21 16.32 68.07
N GLU A 203 31.50 16.50 68.38
CA GLU A 203 32.21 17.64 68.99
C GLU A 203 31.97 18.16 70.43
N ASP A 204 33.14 18.21 71.10
CA ASP A 204 33.58 18.89 72.32
C ASP A 204 33.04 20.31 72.60
N ARG A 205 32.72 20.56 73.88
CA ARG A 205 32.93 21.85 74.58
C ARG A 205 33.20 21.62 76.09
N PRO A 206 34.10 22.40 76.73
CA PRO A 206 34.60 22.13 78.08
C PRO A 206 33.74 22.75 79.20
N PRO A 207 33.96 22.39 80.48
CA PRO A 207 33.06 22.71 81.59
C PRO A 207 33.52 23.93 82.42
N GLN A 208 32.56 24.74 82.84
CA GLN A 208 32.57 25.57 84.06
C GLN A 208 31.14 25.45 84.62
N GLY A 209 30.83 25.16 85.88
CA GLY A 209 31.55 25.30 87.12
C GLY A 209 30.82 26.31 88.01
N GLY A 210 29.87 25.87 88.86
CA GLY A 210 29.44 26.59 90.08
C GLY A 210 27.94 26.88 90.26
N GLN A 211 27.36 26.29 91.32
CA GLN A 211 26.48 26.88 92.37
C GLN A 211 25.22 27.66 91.93
N GLU A 212 24.00 27.54 92.47
CA GLU A 212 23.49 27.26 93.82
C GLU A 212 21.96 26.98 93.71
N SER A 213 21.38 26.30 94.69
CA SER A 213 19.91 26.09 94.86
C SER A 213 19.23 27.32 95.52
N PRO A 214 17.99 27.24 96.05
CA PRO A 214 16.65 26.98 95.48
C PRO A 214 15.65 28.13 95.86
N ARG A 215 14.37 28.08 95.42
CA ARG A 215 13.12 28.39 96.20
C ARG A 215 11.92 28.91 95.38
N GLY A 216 10.73 28.58 95.88
CA GLY A 216 9.40 29.17 95.59
C GLY A 216 8.50 28.19 94.84
N GLU A 217 7.66 27.34 95.45
CA GLU A 217 6.52 27.57 96.37
C GLU A 217 5.38 28.45 95.81
N ASP A 218 4.16 27.89 95.95
CA ASP A 218 2.81 28.46 95.88
C ASP A 218 2.23 28.92 94.52
N LYS A 219 1.23 28.20 93.99
CA LYS A 219 -0.17 28.22 94.45
C LYS A 219 -1.03 27.19 93.73
#